data_AF-A0A0N0D773-F1
#
_entry.id   AF-A0A0N0D773-F1
#
_cell.length_a   1.000
_cell.length_b   1.000
_cell.length_c   1.000
_cell.angle_alpha   90.00
_cell.angle_beta   90.00
_cell.angle_gamma   90.00
#
_symmetry.space_group_name_H-M   'P 1'
#
loop_
_entity.id
_entity.type
_entity.pdbx_description
1 polymer ?
#
loop_
_entity_poly.entity_id
_entity_poly.type
_entity_poly.pdbx_seq_one_letter_code
_entity_poly.pdbx_strand_id
1 'polypeptide(L)'
;MGKIENKINTFQFMIDNRKVIIETIKENLSIPKAWDQLKEKLPATQKVVKFNTFKGYVKALNVVNHIMNEKDEILRDKQKLSEEIGRVRQEK
;
A
#
# COMPACT_ATOMS: atom_id res chain seq x y z
N MET A 1 -30.04 7.24 -16.15
CA MET A 1 -28.81 6.59 -15.65
C MET A 1 -28.11 7.56 -14.71
N GLY A 2 -28.25 7.36 -13.39
CA GLY A 2 -27.61 8.23 -12.41
C GLY A 2 -26.09 8.02 -12.45
N LYS A 3 -25.33 9.11 -12.52
CA LYS A 3 -23.87 9.08 -12.40
C LYS A 3 -23.52 8.55 -11.02
N ILE A 4 -22.95 7.35 -10.93
CA ILE A 4 -22.25 6.92 -9.72
C ILE A 4 -20.98 7.76 -9.68
N GLU A 5 -21.01 8.86 -8.94
CA GLU A 5 -19.78 9.54 -8.55
C GLU A 5 -18.95 8.50 -7.78
N ASN A 6 -17.82 8.07 -8.35
CA ASN A 6 -16.84 7.21 -7.70
C ASN A 6 -16.26 7.98 -6.50
N LYS A 7 -17.00 7.98 -5.39
CA LYS A 7 -16.55 8.51 -4.12
C LYS A 7 -15.38 7.63 -3.69
N ILE A 8 -14.17 8.15 -3.79
CA ILE A 8 -12.95 7.43 -3.41
C ILE A 8 -13.16 6.89 -2.00
N ASN A 9 -13.24 5.57 -1.88
CA ASN A 9 -13.42 4.90 -0.59
C ASN A 9 -12.13 5.09 0.23
N THR A 10 -12.25 5.62 1.44
CA THR A 10 -11.14 5.84 2.36
C THR A 10 -10.26 4.60 2.54
N PHE A 11 -10.87 3.42 2.64
CA PHE A 11 -10.13 2.17 2.77
C PHE A 11 -9.30 1.87 1.52
N GLN A 12 -9.93 1.93 0.34
CA GLN A 12 -9.24 1.69 -0.93
C GLN A 12 -8.09 2.67 -1.14
N PHE A 13 -8.32 3.96 -0.89
CA PHE A 13 -7.29 4.99 -0.96
C PHE A 13 -6.08 4.65 -0.07
N MET A 14 -6.32 4.18 1.15
CA MET A 14 -5.26 3.83 2.08
C MET A 14 -4.51 2.55 1.67
N ILE A 15 -5.17 1.58 1.04
CA ILE A 15 -4.52 0.37 0.50
C ILE A 15 -3.64 0.70 -0.71
N ASP A 16 -4.17 1.50 -1.64
CA ASP A 16 -3.47 1.86 -2.87
C ASP A 16 -2.22 2.70 -2.56
N ASN A 17 -2.31 3.57 -1.55
CA ASN A 17 -1.22 4.43 -1.12
C ASN A 17 -0.44 3.86 0.07
N ARG A 18 -0.63 2.58 0.45
CA ARG A 18 -0.09 2.01 1.69
C ARG A 18 1.43 2.16 1.82
N LYS A 19 2.19 2.03 0.73
CA LYS A 19 3.66 2.09 0.78
C LYS A 19 4.13 3.47 1.24
N VAL A 20 3.64 4.51 0.58
CA VAL A 20 3.90 5.92 0.93
C VAL A 20 3.44 6.22 2.37
N ILE A 21 2.26 5.71 2.76
CA ILE A 21 1.74 5.89 4.11
C ILE A 21 2.65 5.24 5.15
N ILE A 22 3.04 3.98 4.96
CA ILE A 22 3.89 3.25 5.89
C ILE A 22 5.30 3.86 5.96
N GLU A 23 5.89 4.25 4.83
CA GLU A 23 7.18 4.94 4.78
C GLU A 23 7.12 6.26 5.57
N THR A 24 6.09 7.06 5.34
CA THR A 24 5.89 8.32 6.08
C THR A 24 5.73 8.06 7.59
N ILE A 25 5.04 6.99 7.99
CA ILE A 25 4.92 6.63 9.41
C ILE A 25 6.29 6.22 9.98
N LYS A 26 7.10 5.47 9.25
CA LYS A 26 8.43 5.02 9.69
C LYS A 26 9.44 6.16 9.82
N GLU A 27 9.36 7.15 8.94
CA GLU A 27 10.22 8.34 8.94
C GLU A 27 9.91 9.31 10.09
N ASN A 28 8.76 9.15 10.76
CA ASN A 28 8.28 10.08 11.77
C ASN A 28 8.22 9.46 13.16
N LEU A 29 8.62 10.24 14.16
CA LEU A 29 8.61 9.83 15.57
C LEU A 29 7.21 9.78 16.20
N SER A 30 6.17 10.27 15.52
CA SER A 30 4.81 10.28 16.05
C SER A 30 3.73 10.29 14.97
N ILE A 31 2.55 9.74 15.29
CA ILE A 31 1.39 9.68 14.38
C ILE A 31 0.90 11.07 13.94
N PRO A 32 0.82 12.12 14.79
CA PRO A 32 0.45 13.46 14.34
C PRO A 32 1.44 14.02 13.31
N LYS A 33 2.76 13.89 13.54
CA LYS A 33 3.77 14.35 12.59
C LYS A 33 3.71 13.58 11.27
N ALA A 34 3.54 12.25 11.34
CA ALA A 34 3.35 11.42 10.16
C ALA A 34 2.12 11.84 9.35
N TRP A 35 1.03 12.21 10.02
CA TRP A 35 -0.17 12.73 9.38
C TRP A 35 0.08 14.07 8.68
N ASP A 36 0.78 14.99 9.33
CA ASP A 36 1.10 16.29 8.75
C ASP A 36 1.95 16.14 7.49
N GLN A 37 3.01 15.33 7.55
CA GLN A 37 3.84 15.04 6.37
C GLN A 37 3.10 14.26 5.28
N LEU A 38 2.20 13.35 5.66
CA LEU A 38 1.41 12.59 4.69
C LEU A 38 0.50 13.51 3.87
N LYS A 39 -0.05 14.56 4.48
CA LYS A 39 -0.85 15.56 3.76
C LYS A 39 -0.03 16.36 2.75
N GLU A 40 1.27 16.54 2.99
CA GLU A 40 2.17 17.21 2.04
C GLU A 40 2.53 16.27 0.88
N LYS A 41 2.91 15.02 1.19
CA LYS A 41 3.28 14.00 0.18
C LYS A 41 2.09 13.53 -0.66
N LEU A 42 0.91 13.44 -0.05
CA LEU A 42 -0.33 12.99 -0.68
C LEU A 42 -1.48 13.97 -0.32
N PRO A 43 -1.59 15.12 -1.01
CA PRO A 43 -2.61 16.14 -0.71
C PRO A 43 -4.06 15.63 -0.76
N ALA A 44 -4.34 14.63 -1.60
CA ALA A 44 -5.65 13.98 -1.68
C ALA A 44 -6.09 13.36 -0.34
N THR A 45 -5.14 12.99 0.52
CA THR A 45 -5.39 12.44 1.85
C THR A 45 -6.28 13.36 2.69
N GLN A 46 -6.12 14.68 2.60
CA GLN A 46 -6.93 15.65 3.35
C GLN A 46 -8.43 15.58 3.01
N LYS A 47 -8.76 15.22 1.77
CA LYS A 47 -10.14 15.18 1.27
C LYS A 47 -10.79 13.82 1.53
N VAL A 48 -9.99 12.76 1.64
CA VAL A 48 -10.45 11.36 1.61
C VAL A 48 -10.32 10.67 2.97
N VAL A 49 -9.42 11.13 3.83
CA VAL A 49 -9.12 10.49 5.11
C VAL A 49 -9.19 11.52 6.24
N LYS A 50 -9.84 11.17 7.35
CA LYS A 50 -9.79 11.97 8.59
C LYS A 50 -8.64 11.49 9.48
N PHE A 51 -8.06 12.37 10.27
CA PHE A 51 -6.96 12.02 11.19
C PHE A 51 -7.27 10.82 12.09
N ASN A 52 -8.47 10.76 12.67
CA ASN A 52 -8.87 9.63 13.53
C ASN A 52 -8.97 8.30 12.76
N THR A 53 -9.42 8.36 11.51
CA THR A 53 -9.46 7.18 10.62
C THR A 53 -8.05 6.72 10.27
N PHE A 54 -7.17 7.66 9.91
CA PHE A 54 -5.75 7.40 9.67
C PHE A 54 -5.13 6.71 10.88
N LYS A 55 -5.25 7.32 12.07
CA LYS A 55 -4.73 6.78 13.34
C LYS A 55 -5.26 5.37 13.62
N GLY A 56 -6.55 5.14 13.44
CA GLY A 56 -7.17 3.82 13.66
C GLY A 56 -6.66 2.75 12.70
N TYR A 57 -6.33 3.13 11.46
CA TYR A 57 -5.95 2.18 10.41
C TYR A 57 -4.44 1.93 10.31
N VAL A 58 -3.59 2.72 10.98
CA VAL A 58 -2.12 2.51 10.95
C VAL A 58 -1.73 1.07 11.28
N LYS A 59 -2.28 0.48 12.35
CA LYS A 59 -1.96 -0.90 12.75
C LYS A 59 -2.37 -1.91 11.68
N ALA A 60 -3.58 -1.77 11.13
CA ALA A 60 -4.07 -2.64 10.06
C ALA A 60 -3.24 -2.50 8.78
N LEU A 61 -2.89 -1.27 8.41
CA LEU A 61 -2.06 -1.00 7.23
C LEU A 61 -0.68 -1.65 7.32
N ASN A 62 -0.06 -1.70 8.51
CA ASN A 62 1.22 -2.38 8.68
C ASN A 62 1.11 -3.88 8.36
N VAL A 63 0.05 -4.54 8.86
CA VAL A 63 -0.21 -5.96 8.59
C VAL A 63 -0.46 -6.19 7.11
N VAL A 64 -1.33 -5.39 6.49
CA VAL A 64 -1.61 -5.51 5.05
C VAL A 64 -0.37 -5.25 4.21
N ASN A 65 0.43 -4.25 4.57
CA ASN A 65 1.66 -3.94 3.86
C ASN A 65 2.65 -5.11 3.91
N HIS A 66 2.79 -5.77 5.07
CA HIS A 66 3.62 -6.96 5.22
C HIS A 66 3.14 -8.10 4.33
N ILE A 67 1.86 -8.47 4.40
CA ILE A 67 1.27 -9.53 3.57
C ILE A 67 1.44 -9.25 2.07
N MET A 68 1.23 -8.01 1.65
CA MET A 68 1.38 -7.64 0.24
C MET A 68 2.85 -7.67 -0.21
N ASN A 69 3.79 -7.33 0.66
CA ASN A 69 5.21 -7.44 0.34
C ASN A 69 5.65 -8.90 0.21
N GLU A 70 5.20 -9.79 1.12
CA GLU A 70 5.44 -11.23 1.01
C GLU A 70 4.83 -11.81 -0.28
N LYS A 71 3.61 -11.40 -0.63
CA LYS A 71 2.98 -11.79 -1.91
C LYS A 71 3.85 -11.35 -3.10
N ASP A 72 4.35 -10.11 -3.09
CA ASP A 72 5.21 -9.60 -4.15
C ASP A 72 6.53 -10.41 -4.25
N GLU A 73 7.08 -10.86 -3.13
CA GLU A 73 8.25 -11.77 -3.09
C GLU A 73 7.95 -13.13 -3.70
N ILE A 74 6.86 -13.77 -3.28
CA ILE A 74 6.41 -15.07 -3.79
C ILE A 74 6.21 -15.02 -5.32
N LEU A 75 5.61 -13.94 -5.83
CA LEU A 75 5.40 -13.78 -7.28
C LEU A 75 6.72 -13.64 -8.04
N ARG A 76 7.70 -12.91 -7.49
CA ARG A 76 9.04 -12.81 -8.09
C ARG A 76 9.74 -14.16 -8.14
N ASP A 77 9.68 -14.92 -7.05
CA ASP A 77 10.34 -16.23 -6.99
C ASP A 77 9.66 -17.26 -7.90
N LYS A 78 8.32 -17.24 -7.97
CA LYS A 78 7.57 -18.03 -8.94
C LYS A 78 7.98 -17.73 -10.38
N GLN A 79 8.19 -16.45 -10.71
CA GLN A 79 8.62 -16.06 -12.05
C GLN A 79 10.02 -16.59 -12.36
N LYS A 80 10.99 -16.40 -11.44
CA LYS A 80 12.35 -16.92 -11.60
C LYS A 80 12.38 -18.44 -11.80
N LEU A 81 11.63 -19.19 -10.99
CA LEU A 81 11.53 -20.65 -11.12
C LEU A 81 10.91 -21.06 -12.47
N SER A 82 9.91 -20.31 -12.94
CA SER A 82 9.29 -20.58 -14.25
C SER A 82 10.28 -20.36 -15.41
N GLU A 83 11.10 -19.31 -15.33
CA GLU A 83 12.16 -19.04 -16.31
C GLU A 83 13.25 -20.11 -16.27
N GLU A 84 13.67 -20.55 -15.08
CA GLU A 84 14.66 -21.61 -14.89
C GLU A 84 14.18 -22.96 -15.45
N ILE A 85 12.95 -23.37 -15.14
CA ILE A 85 12.33 -24.57 -15.71
C ILE A 85 12.27 -24.48 -17.24
N GLY A 86 11.98 -23.29 -17.78
CA GLY A 86 11.98 -23.04 -19.22
C GLY A 86 13.33 -23.32 -19.87
N ARG A 87 14.42 -22.84 -19.25
CA ARG A 87 15.80 -23.08 -19.72
C ARG A 87 16.16 -24.56 -19.69
N VAL A 88 15.91 -25.23 -18.55
CA VAL A 88 16.21 -26.68 -18.39
C VAL A 88 15.47 -27.54 -19.42
N ARG A 89 14.26 -27.16 -19.83
CA ARG A 89 13.50 -27.87 -20.87
C ARG A 89 14.02 -27.68 -22.29
N GLN A 90 14.74 -26.59 -22.56
CA GLN A 90 15.35 -26.33 -23.87
C GLN A 90 16.73 -26.99 -24.03
N GLU A 91 17.36 -27.36 -22.92
CA GLU A 91 18.67 -28.05 -22.88
C GLU A 91 18.54 -29.59 -22.97
N LYS A 92 17.33 -30.14 -23.00
CA LYS A 92 17.02 -31.57 -23.19
C LYS A 92 16.41 -31.82 -24.55
#